data_AF-A0A959SNX7-F1
#
_entry.id   AF-A0A959SNX7-F1
#
_cell.length_a   1.000
_cell.length_b   1.000
_cell.length_c   1.000
_cell.angle_alpha   90.00
_cell.angle_beta   90.00
_cell.angle_gamma   90.00
#
_symmetry.space_group_name_H-M   'P 1'
#
loop_
_entity.id
_entity.type
_entity.pdbx_description
1 polymer ?
#
loop_
_entity_poly.entity_id
_entity_poly.type
_entity_poly.pdbx_seq_one_letter_code
_entity_poly.pdbx_strand_id
1 'polypeptide(L)'
;MHSKRKARRNVYRWVAAGPLLALLAVLLWAWPYMAITEPSGAKVLVVEGWMDPPALEEAARLALDSGYSKVYTTGTVRPFAHYLGPGEAVVTRMAMPAKGNLAVDVSGIDGAGFLLIADNDTVLDQAVTAEPTLYHAVAPHPVDSLRIQAWPMHSRVTGPEIFVRILEVGGWNVNVLQRDSRYIHADGKAEPAPSTFAHSAMDALVRMGVPADRITAVPAYGDPRSRSWGNAHAFGIQAAKDGITAFDVATTGVHARRSRNLFRLACGEQTNVGVIALTDPYCTRSNWWKSRRGWGTLLKEVFGAGEAQAVEVKKWR
;
A
#
# COMPACT_ATOMS: atom_id res chain seq x y z
N MET A 1 37.68 -48.74 19.30
CA MET A 1 37.37 -47.79 18.19
C MET A 1 35.91 -47.81 17.70
N HIS A 2 35.05 -48.74 18.13
CA HIS A 2 33.68 -48.89 17.59
C HIS A 2 32.62 -47.92 18.18
N SER A 3 32.72 -47.48 19.45
CA SER A 3 31.70 -46.61 20.07
C SER A 3 31.78 -45.13 19.64
N LYS A 4 32.99 -44.61 19.36
CA LYS A 4 33.19 -43.21 18.91
C LYS A 4 32.60 -42.93 17.50
N ARG A 5 32.54 -43.93 16.61
CA ARG A 5 31.88 -43.83 15.29
C ARG A 5 30.35 -43.79 15.40
N LYS A 6 29.75 -44.53 16.35
CA LYS A 6 28.30 -44.57 16.58
C LYS A 6 27.79 -43.25 17.20
N ALA A 7 28.55 -42.67 18.13
CA ALA A 7 28.27 -41.37 18.73
C ALA A 7 28.31 -40.23 17.70
N ARG A 8 29.34 -40.18 16.84
CA ARG A 8 29.42 -39.18 15.75
C ARG A 8 28.26 -39.30 14.75
N ARG A 9 27.85 -40.52 14.38
CA ARG A 9 26.72 -40.76 13.46
C ARG A 9 25.37 -40.31 14.03
N ASN A 10 25.19 -40.34 15.35
CA ASN A 10 24.00 -39.81 16.01
C ASN A 10 24.00 -38.28 16.06
N VAL A 11 25.15 -37.65 16.27
CA VAL A 11 25.28 -36.17 16.22
C VAL A 11 24.91 -35.64 14.83
N TYR A 12 25.39 -36.25 13.73
CA TYR A 12 25.01 -35.83 12.37
C TYR A 12 23.51 -36.03 12.08
N ARG A 13 22.88 -37.07 12.64
CA ARG A 13 21.42 -37.28 12.53
C ARG A 13 20.62 -36.20 13.27
N TRP A 14 21.06 -35.77 14.45
CA TRP A 14 20.41 -34.67 15.20
C TRP A 14 20.66 -33.30 14.57
N VAL A 15 21.87 -33.07 14.01
CA VAL A 15 22.22 -31.84 13.28
C VAL A 15 21.41 -31.70 11.99
N ALA A 16 21.06 -32.81 11.32
CA ALA A 16 20.17 -32.77 10.15
C ALA A 16 18.67 -32.79 10.51
N ALA A 17 18.28 -33.53 11.56
CA ALA A 17 16.88 -33.64 11.97
C ALA A 17 16.31 -32.34 12.57
N GLY A 18 17.12 -31.56 13.30
CA GLY A 18 16.69 -30.28 13.89
C GLY A 18 16.18 -29.28 12.84
N PRO A 19 16.96 -28.95 11.80
CA PRO A 19 16.51 -28.07 10.71
C PRO A 19 15.29 -28.61 9.95
N LEU A 20 15.21 -29.93 9.73
CA LEU A 20 14.07 -30.57 9.07
C LEU A 20 12.78 -30.48 9.91
N LEU A 21 12.88 -30.67 11.23
CA LEU A 21 11.76 -30.50 12.16
C LEU A 21 11.34 -29.04 12.26
N ALA A 22 12.29 -28.10 12.29
CA ALA A 22 12.00 -26.67 12.29
C ALA A 22 11.31 -26.24 10.99
N LEU A 23 11.79 -26.73 9.84
CA LEU A 23 11.16 -26.49 8.54
C LEU A 23 9.74 -27.08 8.49
N LEU A 24 9.56 -28.31 8.99
CA LEU A 24 8.23 -28.94 9.07
C LEU A 24 7.29 -28.15 9.99
N ALA A 25 7.79 -27.63 11.11
CA ALA A 25 7.01 -26.78 12.01
C ALA A 25 6.59 -25.48 11.33
N VAL A 26 7.50 -24.81 10.60
CA VAL A 26 7.16 -23.62 9.80
C VAL A 26 6.12 -23.96 8.75
N LEU A 27 6.29 -25.07 8.03
CA LEU A 27 5.36 -25.52 6.98
C LEU A 27 3.94 -25.77 7.52
N LEU A 28 3.82 -26.37 8.71
CA LEU A 28 2.54 -26.75 9.28
C LEU A 28 1.87 -25.63 10.09
N TRP A 29 2.65 -24.79 10.78
CA TRP A 29 2.13 -23.90 11.82
C TRP A 29 2.24 -22.41 11.51
N ALA A 30 3.20 -21.98 10.68
CA ALA A 30 3.43 -20.55 10.48
C ALA A 30 2.24 -19.87 9.80
N TRP A 31 1.69 -20.47 8.73
CA TRP A 31 0.54 -19.91 8.02
C TRP A 31 -0.71 -19.80 8.92
N PRO A 32 -1.22 -20.87 9.57
CA PRO A 32 -2.42 -20.76 10.42
C PRO A 32 -2.18 -19.92 11.67
N TYR A 33 -0.94 -19.82 12.15
CA TYR A 33 -0.60 -18.88 13.21
C TYR A 33 -0.73 -17.44 12.73
N MET A 34 -0.38 -17.11 11.50
CA MET A 34 -0.37 -15.73 11.01
C MET A 34 -1.71 -15.26 10.44
N ALA A 35 -2.33 -16.11 9.62
CA ALA A 35 -3.59 -15.83 8.92
C ALA A 35 -4.80 -16.12 9.82
N ILE A 36 -4.88 -15.42 10.94
CA ILE A 36 -5.99 -15.54 11.89
C ILE A 36 -7.21 -14.73 11.46
N THR A 37 -8.38 -15.30 11.68
CA THR A 37 -9.66 -14.59 11.63
C THR A 37 -10.32 -14.71 12.99
N GLU A 38 -10.35 -13.61 13.73
CA GLU A 38 -10.92 -13.49 15.07
C GLU A 38 -11.71 -12.18 15.16
N PRO A 39 -12.94 -12.14 14.62
CA PRO A 39 -13.78 -10.95 14.67
C PRO A 39 -14.13 -10.56 16.11
N SER A 40 -14.23 -9.26 16.36
CA SER A 40 -14.60 -8.65 17.64
C SER A 40 -16.11 -8.64 17.89
N GLY A 41 -16.92 -8.86 16.84
CA GLY A 41 -18.37 -8.65 16.86
C GLY A 41 -18.76 -7.18 16.70
N ALA A 42 -17.83 -6.31 16.33
CA ALA A 42 -18.07 -4.90 16.11
C ALA A 42 -18.87 -4.63 14.82
N LYS A 43 -19.39 -3.40 14.72
CA LYS A 43 -20.04 -2.88 13.49
C LYS A 43 -19.14 -1.94 12.69
N VAL A 44 -17.87 -1.85 13.05
CA VAL A 44 -16.86 -1.04 12.37
C VAL A 44 -15.85 -1.96 11.69
N LEU A 45 -15.68 -1.79 10.39
CA LEU A 45 -14.66 -2.48 9.59
C LEU A 45 -13.55 -1.49 9.23
N VAL A 46 -12.30 -1.93 9.38
CA VAL A 46 -11.13 -1.18 8.93
C VAL A 46 -10.44 -1.95 7.82
N VAL A 47 -10.42 -1.41 6.61
CA VAL A 47 -9.83 -2.03 5.42
C VAL A 47 -8.44 -1.44 5.18
N GLU A 48 -7.42 -2.28 5.16
CA GLU A 48 -6.07 -1.83 4.77
C GLU A 48 -6.00 -1.55 3.25
N GLY A 49 -5.64 -0.33 2.88
CA GLY A 49 -5.78 0.13 1.49
C GLY A 49 -4.65 -0.25 0.54
N TRP A 50 -3.62 -0.95 1.02
CA TRP A 50 -2.50 -1.40 0.19
C TRP A 50 -2.80 -2.68 -0.62
N MET A 51 -3.92 -3.34 -0.30
CA MET A 51 -4.28 -4.64 -0.84
C MET A 51 -4.58 -4.62 -2.35
N ASP A 52 -4.28 -5.74 -3.02
CA ASP A 52 -4.57 -5.93 -4.44
C ASP A 52 -6.09 -6.01 -4.71
N PRO A 53 -6.54 -5.76 -5.97
CA PRO A 53 -7.97 -5.69 -6.29
C PRO A 53 -8.83 -6.87 -5.82
N PRO A 54 -8.41 -8.16 -5.94
CA PRO A 54 -9.22 -9.28 -5.45
C PRO A 54 -9.48 -9.26 -3.94
N ALA A 55 -8.52 -8.77 -3.16
CA ALA A 55 -8.70 -8.63 -1.71
C ALA A 55 -9.56 -7.42 -1.35
N LEU A 56 -9.49 -6.32 -2.12
CA LEU A 56 -10.43 -5.20 -1.98
C LEU A 56 -11.86 -5.60 -2.35
N GLU A 57 -12.05 -6.46 -3.35
CA GLU A 57 -13.36 -7.04 -3.67
C GLU A 57 -13.92 -7.89 -2.50
N GLU A 58 -13.06 -8.71 -1.88
CA GLU A 58 -13.44 -9.47 -0.69
C GLU A 58 -13.81 -8.54 0.47
N ALA A 59 -13.04 -7.47 0.69
CA ALA A 59 -13.34 -6.45 1.68
C ALA A 59 -14.67 -5.71 1.40
N ALA A 60 -14.98 -5.44 0.12
CA ALA A 60 -16.24 -4.85 -0.29
C ALA A 60 -17.43 -5.77 0.03
N ARG A 61 -17.32 -7.07 -0.26
CA ARG A 61 -18.34 -8.07 0.11
C ARG A 61 -18.54 -8.12 1.62
N LEU A 62 -17.46 -8.12 2.41
CA LEU A 62 -17.58 -8.04 3.88
C LEU A 62 -18.30 -6.77 4.34
N ALA A 63 -17.96 -5.63 3.76
CA ALA A 63 -18.62 -4.36 4.07
C ALA A 63 -20.12 -4.37 3.71
N LEU A 64 -20.53 -5.08 2.66
CA LEU A 64 -21.91 -5.16 2.22
C LEU A 64 -22.72 -6.20 3.02
N ASP A 65 -22.15 -7.38 3.25
CA ASP A 65 -22.92 -8.59 3.61
C ASP A 65 -22.78 -9.02 5.07
N SER A 66 -21.85 -8.42 5.84
CA SER A 66 -21.47 -8.91 7.18
C SER A 66 -21.88 -8.01 8.36
N GLY A 67 -22.85 -7.11 8.16
CA GLY A 67 -23.45 -6.33 9.25
C GLY A 67 -22.61 -5.15 9.78
N TYR A 68 -21.47 -4.84 9.14
CA TYR A 68 -20.71 -3.63 9.41
C TYR A 68 -21.52 -2.39 9.01
N SER A 69 -21.71 -1.41 9.90
CA SER A 69 -22.42 -0.18 9.57
C SER A 69 -21.50 0.95 9.14
N LYS A 70 -20.23 0.94 9.59
CA LYS A 70 -19.20 1.93 9.24
C LYS A 70 -17.96 1.23 8.72
N VAL A 71 -17.33 1.82 7.70
CA VAL A 71 -16.09 1.34 7.09
C VAL A 71 -15.06 2.46 7.17
N TYR A 72 -13.84 2.11 7.56
CA TYR A 72 -12.69 2.99 7.47
C TYR A 72 -11.68 2.38 6.53
N THR A 73 -11.06 3.17 5.67
CA THR A 73 -9.93 2.70 4.85
C THR A 73 -8.66 3.34 5.38
N THR A 74 -7.56 2.59 5.44
CA THR A 74 -6.28 3.09 5.96
C THR A 74 -5.17 2.98 4.93
N GLY A 75 -4.14 3.82 5.01
CA GLY A 75 -3.06 3.75 4.05
C GLY A 75 -2.19 5.01 3.98
N THR A 76 -0.89 4.80 3.71
CA THR A 76 0.07 5.89 3.55
C THR A 76 -0.08 6.57 2.21
N VAL A 77 0.66 7.67 2.03
CA VAL A 77 0.87 8.30 0.71
C VAL A 77 1.37 7.26 -0.30
N ARG A 78 0.81 7.30 -1.51
CA ARG A 78 1.17 6.43 -2.63
C ARG A 78 2.38 7.02 -3.37
N PRO A 79 3.22 6.17 -3.99
CA PRO A 79 4.04 6.62 -5.11
C PRO A 79 3.16 7.34 -6.15
N PHE A 80 3.73 8.31 -6.88
CA PHE A 80 2.98 9.01 -7.91
C PHE A 80 2.49 8.03 -8.99
N ALA A 81 3.38 7.24 -9.60
CA ALA A 81 3.08 6.02 -10.37
C ALA A 81 1.74 6.02 -11.15
N HIS A 82 1.73 6.66 -12.32
CA HIS A 82 0.57 6.72 -13.23
C HIS A 82 0.92 6.22 -14.63
N TYR A 83 0.00 5.46 -15.22
CA TYR A 83 0.01 5.15 -16.65
C TYR A 83 -0.83 6.19 -17.37
N LEU A 84 -0.34 6.72 -18.50
CA LEU A 84 -1.03 7.72 -19.32
C LEU A 84 -1.01 7.30 -20.79
N GLY A 85 -2.18 7.29 -21.42
CA GLY A 85 -2.37 7.18 -22.86
C GLY A 85 -2.33 8.54 -23.55
N PRO A 86 -2.52 8.58 -24.88
CA PRO A 86 -2.38 9.79 -25.68
C PRO A 86 -3.27 10.92 -25.18
N GLY A 87 -2.66 12.08 -24.88
CA GLY A 87 -3.38 13.27 -24.41
C GLY A 87 -3.92 13.20 -22.97
N GLU A 88 -3.78 12.05 -22.30
CA GLU A 88 -4.17 11.91 -20.90
C GLU A 88 -3.17 12.62 -19.98
N ALA A 89 -3.65 13.08 -18.84
CA ALA A 89 -2.84 13.84 -17.89
C ALA A 89 -3.20 13.55 -16.45
N VAL A 90 -2.24 13.79 -15.55
CA VAL A 90 -2.53 13.99 -14.13
C VAL A 90 -2.26 15.44 -13.79
N VAL A 91 -3.29 16.12 -13.29
CA VAL A 91 -3.19 17.47 -12.75
C VAL A 91 -3.17 17.38 -11.23
N THR A 92 -2.13 17.89 -10.62
CA THR A 92 -1.95 17.95 -9.18
C THR A 92 -1.97 19.40 -8.74
N ARG A 93 -2.86 19.75 -7.81
CA ARG A 93 -2.95 21.07 -7.19
C ARG A 93 -2.35 21.00 -5.80
N MET A 94 -1.40 21.88 -5.51
CA MET A 94 -0.68 21.89 -4.24
C MET A 94 -1.56 22.45 -3.11
N ALA A 95 -1.33 21.98 -1.88
CA ALA A 95 -1.98 22.53 -0.69
C ALA A 95 -1.49 23.95 -0.37
N MET A 96 -0.21 24.19 -0.66
CA MET A 96 0.44 25.49 -0.64
C MET A 96 1.42 25.54 -1.83
N PRO A 97 1.70 26.73 -2.40
CA PRO A 97 2.68 26.86 -3.47
C PRO A 97 4.02 26.18 -3.10
N ALA A 98 4.47 25.24 -3.92
CA ALA A 98 5.64 24.40 -3.63
C ALA A 98 6.89 24.94 -4.34
N LYS A 99 8.00 25.07 -3.62
CA LYS A 99 9.29 25.54 -4.19
C LYS A 99 10.32 24.41 -4.19
N GLY A 100 11.04 24.27 -5.30
CA GLY A 100 12.18 23.36 -5.41
C GLY A 100 12.43 22.90 -6.84
N ASN A 101 13.45 22.06 -7.01
CA ASN A 101 13.71 21.41 -8.29
C ASN A 101 12.58 20.43 -8.61
N LEU A 102 12.14 20.42 -9.85
CA LEU A 102 11.20 19.44 -10.36
C LEU A 102 11.99 18.21 -10.79
N ALA A 103 11.48 17.03 -10.44
CA ALA A 103 12.01 15.76 -10.91
C ALA A 103 10.85 14.87 -11.37
N VAL A 104 10.98 14.29 -12.56
CA VAL A 104 9.97 13.40 -13.13
C VAL A 104 10.65 12.19 -13.75
N ASP A 105 10.21 11.00 -13.35
CA ASP A 105 10.74 9.73 -13.87
C ASP A 105 9.71 9.12 -14.81
N VAL A 106 10.07 9.03 -16.09
CA VAL A 106 9.15 8.59 -17.15
C VAL A 106 9.84 7.54 -18.02
N SER A 107 9.09 6.50 -18.36
CA SER A 107 9.38 5.53 -19.43
C SER A 107 8.18 5.44 -20.35
N GLY A 108 8.37 4.99 -21.59
CA GLY A 108 7.26 4.72 -22.49
C GLY A 108 7.68 4.01 -23.76
N ILE A 109 6.78 3.97 -24.72
CA ILE A 109 7.02 3.34 -26.02
C ILE A 109 7.70 4.30 -27.01
N ASP A 110 8.28 3.75 -28.07
CA ASP A 110 8.96 4.53 -29.10
C ASP A 110 8.00 5.55 -29.76
N GLY A 111 8.47 6.81 -29.87
CA GLY A 111 7.74 7.97 -30.37
C GLY A 111 6.72 8.60 -29.41
N ALA A 112 6.50 8.03 -28.23
CA ALA A 112 5.74 8.70 -27.18
C ALA A 112 6.57 9.80 -26.51
N GLY A 113 5.91 10.68 -25.78
CA GLY A 113 6.55 11.73 -25.00
C GLY A 113 5.58 12.38 -24.02
N PHE A 114 6.07 13.37 -23.29
CA PHE A 114 5.30 14.06 -22.27
C PHE A 114 5.59 15.55 -22.20
N LEU A 115 4.61 16.28 -21.68
CA LEU A 115 4.71 17.65 -21.21
C LEU A 115 4.66 17.66 -19.69
N LEU A 116 5.62 18.32 -19.04
CA LEU A 116 5.47 18.77 -17.66
C LEU A 116 5.20 20.27 -17.68
N ILE A 117 4.06 20.66 -17.13
CA ILE A 117 3.58 22.03 -17.09
C ILE A 117 3.48 22.43 -15.62
N ALA A 118 4.18 23.50 -15.26
CA ALA A 118 4.12 24.15 -13.95
C ALA A 118 3.26 25.39 -14.07
N ASP A 119 2.06 25.34 -13.49
CA ASP A 119 1.02 26.36 -13.66
C ASP A 119 0.68 26.60 -15.14
N ASN A 120 1.26 27.64 -15.75
CA ASN A 120 1.08 27.96 -17.17
C ASN A 120 2.35 27.75 -18.01
N ASP A 121 3.47 27.39 -17.38
CA ASP A 121 4.76 27.26 -18.04
C ASP A 121 5.08 25.80 -18.36
N THR A 122 5.27 25.48 -19.64
CA THR A 122 5.82 24.19 -20.04
C THR A 122 7.31 24.15 -19.67
N VAL A 123 7.64 23.35 -18.65
CA VAL A 123 9.01 23.24 -18.11
C VAL A 123 9.78 22.05 -18.68
N LEU A 124 9.08 21.03 -19.17
CA LEU A 124 9.65 19.93 -19.95
C LEU A 124 8.72 19.56 -21.09
N ASP A 125 9.32 19.28 -22.24
CA ASP A 125 8.70 18.70 -23.42
C ASP A 125 9.70 17.67 -23.97
N GLN A 126 9.45 16.38 -23.75
CA GLN A 126 10.45 15.33 -23.94
C GLN A 126 9.85 14.07 -24.55
N ALA A 127 10.54 13.53 -25.56
CA ALA A 127 10.34 12.16 -26.02
C ALA A 127 10.83 11.18 -24.95
N VAL A 128 10.19 10.02 -24.85
CA VAL A 128 10.55 8.96 -23.90
C VAL A 128 11.13 7.74 -24.59
N THR A 129 11.80 6.91 -23.81
CA THR A 129 12.27 5.58 -24.23
C THR A 129 11.70 4.50 -23.32
N ALA A 130 11.90 3.23 -23.68
CA ALA A 130 11.50 2.10 -22.84
C ALA A 130 12.24 2.06 -21.49
N GLU A 131 13.43 2.65 -21.41
CA GLU A 131 14.22 2.72 -20.18
C GLU A 131 13.75 3.90 -19.32
N PRO A 132 13.40 3.67 -18.03
CA PRO A 132 13.03 4.73 -17.10
C PRO A 132 14.13 5.78 -16.99
N THR A 133 13.77 7.03 -17.31
CA THR A 133 14.69 8.17 -17.29
C THR A 133 14.19 9.23 -16.32
N LEU A 134 15.08 9.70 -15.44
CA LEU A 134 14.81 10.79 -14.51
C LEU A 134 15.17 12.12 -15.16
N TYR A 135 14.17 12.95 -15.41
CA TYR A 135 14.31 14.29 -15.95
C TYR A 135 14.24 15.32 -14.82
N HIS A 136 14.97 16.40 -14.96
CA HIS A 136 15.00 17.50 -14.01
C HIS A 136 14.64 18.82 -14.68
N ALA A 137 13.91 19.67 -13.97
CA ALA A 137 13.63 21.04 -14.37
C ALA A 137 13.65 21.97 -13.16
N VAL A 138 13.76 23.27 -13.42
CA VAL A 138 13.62 24.31 -12.40
C VAL A 138 12.29 25.00 -12.63
N ALA A 139 11.44 25.01 -11.61
CA ALA A 139 10.21 25.78 -11.67
C ALA A 139 10.52 27.28 -11.69
N PRO A 140 9.87 28.08 -12.55
CA PRO A 140 10.13 29.52 -12.66
C PRO A 140 9.73 30.30 -11.39
N HIS A 141 8.77 29.76 -10.64
CA HIS A 141 8.27 30.28 -9.37
C HIS A 141 7.81 29.10 -8.48
N PRO A 142 7.47 29.33 -7.20
CA PRO A 142 6.71 28.33 -6.45
C PRO A 142 5.46 27.91 -7.22
N VAL A 143 5.23 26.59 -7.33
CA VAL A 143 4.19 26.02 -8.19
C VAL A 143 2.91 25.77 -7.42
N ASP A 144 1.78 26.25 -7.94
CA ASP A 144 0.45 25.97 -7.40
C ASP A 144 -0.13 24.69 -8.00
N SER A 145 0.23 24.38 -9.23
CA SER A 145 -0.20 23.19 -9.94
C SER A 145 0.89 22.60 -10.82
N LEU A 146 0.94 21.28 -10.87
CA LEU A 146 1.71 20.51 -11.85
C LEU A 146 0.77 19.68 -12.70
N ARG A 147 0.95 19.74 -14.01
CA ARG A 147 0.30 18.86 -14.98
C ARG A 147 1.38 18.06 -15.70
N ILE A 148 1.34 16.74 -15.52
CA ILE A 148 2.09 15.80 -16.35
C ILE A 148 1.12 15.21 -17.37
N GLN A 149 1.43 15.39 -18.64
CA GLN A 149 0.55 15.01 -19.73
C GLN A 149 1.33 14.21 -20.76
N ALA A 150 0.80 13.07 -21.20
CA ALA A 150 1.32 12.40 -22.38
C ALA A 150 1.03 13.22 -23.63
N TRP A 151 1.94 13.22 -24.62
CA TRP A 151 1.70 13.93 -25.86
C TRP A 151 0.36 13.54 -26.48
N PRO A 152 -0.41 14.51 -27.04
CA PRO A 152 -1.72 14.24 -27.63
C PRO A 152 -1.60 13.48 -28.96
N MET A 153 -0.41 13.51 -29.57
CA MET A 153 -0.13 12.88 -30.86
C MET A 153 0.95 11.83 -30.71
N HIS A 154 0.53 10.63 -30.33
CA HIS A 154 1.14 9.35 -30.70
C HIS A 154 0.12 8.23 -30.44
N SER A 155 0.36 6.98 -30.84
CA SER A 155 -0.11 6.40 -32.10
C SER A 155 -0.69 5.00 -31.91
N ARG A 156 -1.37 4.48 -32.95
CA ARG A 156 -1.43 3.07 -33.45
C ARG A 156 -1.76 1.90 -32.50
N VAL A 157 -1.75 2.08 -31.19
CA VAL A 157 -1.94 1.07 -30.15
C VAL A 157 -2.98 1.61 -29.19
N THR A 158 -3.97 0.79 -28.84
CA THR A 158 -4.93 1.13 -27.79
C THR A 158 -4.31 0.86 -26.42
N GLY A 159 -4.08 1.90 -25.62
CA GLY A 159 -3.65 1.75 -24.23
C GLY A 159 -2.69 2.86 -23.76
N PRO A 160 -2.13 2.72 -22.54
CA PRO A 160 -1.15 3.66 -22.02
C PRO A 160 0.16 3.62 -22.81
N GLU A 161 0.74 4.79 -23.07
CA GLU A 161 1.99 4.93 -23.83
C GLU A 161 3.17 5.26 -22.93
N ILE A 162 2.91 5.96 -21.82
CA ILE A 162 3.92 6.33 -20.85
C ILE A 162 3.55 5.84 -19.46
N PHE A 163 4.57 5.56 -18.67
CA PHE A 163 4.48 5.31 -17.24
C PHE A 163 5.32 6.36 -16.51
N VAL A 164 4.64 7.17 -15.70
CA VAL A 164 5.25 8.20 -14.85
C VAL A 164 5.43 7.62 -13.46
N ARG A 165 6.64 7.22 -13.13
CA ARG A 165 6.96 6.53 -11.87
C ARG A 165 7.07 7.51 -10.69
N ILE A 166 7.71 8.66 -10.92
CA ILE A 166 8.01 9.67 -9.91
C ILE A 166 7.60 11.04 -10.45
N LEU A 167 7.01 11.86 -9.59
CA LEU A 167 6.88 13.30 -9.78
C LEU A 167 7.11 13.99 -8.44
N GLU A 168 8.10 14.88 -8.40
CA GLU A 168 8.57 15.51 -7.17
C GLU A 168 8.81 17.02 -7.34
N VAL A 169 8.64 17.74 -6.23
CA VAL A 169 9.07 19.14 -6.08
C VAL A 169 9.97 19.24 -4.85
N GLY A 170 11.22 19.67 -5.05
CA GLY A 170 12.20 19.80 -3.96
C GLY A 170 12.51 18.47 -3.26
N GLY A 171 12.43 17.35 -3.97
CA GLY A 171 12.64 16.00 -3.44
C GLY A 171 11.45 15.41 -2.68
N TRP A 172 10.30 16.09 -2.69
CA TRP A 172 9.06 15.58 -2.10
C TRP A 172 8.13 15.07 -3.19
N ASN A 173 7.66 13.83 -3.03
CA ASN A 173 6.57 13.27 -3.83
C ASN A 173 5.37 14.22 -3.81
N VAL A 174 4.86 14.61 -4.98
CA VAL A 174 3.73 15.55 -5.09
C VAL A 174 2.47 15.06 -4.39
N ASN A 175 2.30 13.75 -4.19
CA ASN A 175 1.20 13.20 -3.41
C ASN A 175 1.24 13.59 -1.92
N VAL A 176 2.39 14.00 -1.40
CA VAL A 176 2.55 14.57 -0.05
C VAL A 176 2.15 16.04 -0.02
N LEU A 177 2.44 16.77 -1.11
CA LEU A 177 2.28 18.23 -1.20
C LEU A 177 0.89 18.66 -1.68
N GLN A 178 0.14 17.74 -2.28
CA GLN A 178 -1.12 18.06 -2.94
C GLN A 178 -2.26 18.38 -1.97
N ARG A 179 -3.13 19.29 -2.41
CA ARG A 179 -4.51 19.39 -1.93
C ARG A 179 -5.38 18.33 -2.59
N ASP A 180 -5.26 18.20 -3.91
CA ASP A 180 -6.01 17.27 -4.72
C ASP A 180 -5.33 17.00 -6.08
N SER A 181 -5.54 15.79 -6.60
CA SER A 181 -5.15 15.41 -7.94
C SER A 181 -6.34 14.88 -8.74
N ARG A 182 -6.26 15.08 -10.05
CA ARG A 182 -7.25 14.63 -11.03
C ARG A 182 -6.54 13.95 -12.19
N TYR A 183 -7.03 12.78 -12.57
CA TYR A 183 -6.76 12.18 -13.86
C TYR A 183 -7.65 12.86 -14.89
N ILE A 184 -7.08 13.28 -16.01
CA ILE A 184 -7.75 13.89 -17.14
C ILE A 184 -7.63 12.93 -18.31
N HIS A 185 -8.76 12.37 -18.72
CA HIS A 185 -8.87 11.50 -19.88
C HIS A 185 -8.72 12.29 -21.19
N ALA A 186 -8.44 11.60 -22.29
CA ALA A 186 -8.25 12.21 -23.60
C ALA A 186 -9.49 12.97 -24.11
N ASP A 187 -10.69 12.58 -23.66
CA ASP A 187 -11.96 13.25 -23.94
C ASP A 187 -12.23 14.47 -23.04
N GLY A 188 -11.29 14.80 -22.13
CA GLY A 188 -11.40 15.89 -21.16
C GLY A 188 -12.13 15.53 -19.88
N LYS A 189 -12.67 14.31 -19.74
CA LYS A 189 -13.31 13.86 -18.50
C LYS A 189 -12.27 13.81 -17.38
N ALA A 190 -12.66 14.32 -16.20
CA ALA A 190 -11.80 14.29 -15.02
C ALA A 190 -12.32 13.29 -13.98
N GLU A 191 -11.41 12.54 -13.36
CA GLU A 191 -11.70 11.69 -12.21
C GLU A 191 -10.67 11.90 -11.08
N PRO A 192 -11.02 11.58 -9.83
CA PRO A 192 -10.07 11.65 -8.72
C PRO A 192 -8.83 10.79 -9.00
N ALA A 193 -7.65 11.33 -8.69
CA ALA A 193 -6.39 10.57 -8.65
C ALA A 193 -5.92 10.47 -7.17
N PRO A 194 -6.22 9.36 -6.47
CA PRO A 194 -5.99 9.27 -5.03
C PRO A 194 -4.51 9.31 -4.64
N SER A 195 -4.18 10.21 -3.71
CA SER A 195 -2.83 10.46 -3.20
C SER A 195 -2.36 9.45 -2.16
N THR A 196 -3.29 8.73 -1.52
CA THR A 196 -3.00 7.75 -0.47
C THR A 196 -3.68 6.41 -0.73
N PHE A 197 -3.14 5.35 -0.15
CA PHE A 197 -3.75 4.02 -0.21
C PHE A 197 -5.13 4.00 0.48
N ALA A 198 -5.34 4.85 1.50
CA ALA A 198 -6.64 5.01 2.15
C ALA A 198 -7.71 5.51 1.16
N HIS A 199 -7.44 6.61 0.45
CA HIS A 199 -8.37 7.16 -0.54
C HIS A 199 -8.53 6.23 -1.74
N SER A 200 -7.45 5.60 -2.21
CA SER A 200 -7.52 4.64 -3.32
C SER A 200 -8.41 3.44 -2.98
N ALA A 201 -8.35 2.94 -1.74
CA ALA A 201 -9.21 1.87 -1.29
C ALA A 201 -10.65 2.33 -1.09
N MET A 202 -10.88 3.54 -0.56
CA MET A 202 -12.22 4.12 -0.47
C MET A 202 -12.87 4.18 -1.85
N ASP A 203 -12.18 4.74 -2.84
CA ASP A 203 -12.65 4.82 -4.22
C ASP A 203 -12.94 3.45 -4.82
N ALA A 204 -12.10 2.44 -4.55
CA ALA A 204 -12.33 1.08 -5.00
C ALA A 204 -13.59 0.46 -4.38
N LEU A 205 -13.77 0.60 -3.06
CA LEU A 205 -14.95 0.10 -2.36
C LEU A 205 -16.24 0.79 -2.84
N VAL A 206 -16.20 2.10 -3.09
CA VAL A 206 -17.34 2.84 -3.67
C VAL A 206 -17.69 2.31 -5.06
N ARG A 207 -16.69 2.10 -5.92
CA ARG A 207 -16.91 1.48 -7.26
C ARG A 207 -17.48 0.07 -7.17
N MET A 208 -17.18 -0.66 -6.09
CA MET A 208 -17.72 -1.99 -5.81
C MET A 208 -19.09 -1.97 -5.13
N GLY A 209 -19.70 -0.79 -4.96
CA GLY A 209 -21.08 -0.63 -4.48
C GLY A 209 -21.22 -0.36 -2.99
N VAL A 210 -20.12 -0.22 -2.23
CA VAL A 210 -20.19 0.20 -0.82
C VAL A 210 -20.64 1.68 -0.77
N PRO A 211 -21.72 2.02 -0.06
CA PRO A 211 -22.20 3.41 0.00
C PRO A 211 -21.14 4.37 0.54
N ALA A 212 -20.88 5.46 -0.18
CA ALA A 212 -19.79 6.39 0.14
C ALA A 212 -19.94 7.06 1.51
N ASP A 213 -21.17 7.28 1.96
CA ASP A 213 -21.51 7.84 3.29
C ASP A 213 -21.19 6.87 4.45
N ARG A 214 -20.97 5.59 4.15
CA ARG A 214 -20.51 4.59 5.14
C ARG A 214 -18.99 4.51 5.25
N ILE A 215 -18.24 5.15 4.36
CA ILE A 215 -16.78 5.01 4.28
C ILE A 215 -16.10 6.30 4.72
N THR A 216 -15.09 6.18 5.58
CA THR A 216 -14.18 7.28 5.93
C THR A 216 -12.74 6.87 5.65
N ALA A 217 -12.08 7.60 4.75
CA ALA A 217 -10.65 7.40 4.51
C ALA A 217 -9.81 8.01 5.64
N VAL A 218 -8.88 7.23 6.17
CA VAL A 218 -7.93 7.62 7.22
C VAL A 218 -6.50 7.49 6.70
N PRO A 219 -6.02 8.51 5.98
CA PRO A 219 -4.66 8.52 5.46
C PRO A 219 -3.61 8.70 6.57
N ALA A 220 -2.47 8.03 6.43
CA ALA A 220 -1.27 8.31 7.21
C ALA A 220 -0.30 9.18 6.38
N TYR A 221 -0.27 10.48 6.67
CA TYR A 221 0.66 11.43 6.07
C TYR A 221 2.03 11.43 6.77
N GLY A 222 3.08 11.78 6.05
CA GLY A 222 4.47 11.83 6.53
C GLY A 222 5.30 10.62 6.08
N ASP A 223 6.53 10.52 6.61
CA ASP A 223 7.46 9.42 6.34
C ASP A 223 7.67 8.56 7.61
N PRO A 224 6.69 7.73 7.99
CA PRO A 224 6.82 6.91 9.17
C PRO A 224 7.86 5.81 8.92
N ARG A 225 8.76 5.61 9.90
CA ARG A 225 9.75 4.50 9.88
C ARG A 225 9.14 3.12 9.62
N SER A 226 7.86 2.94 9.95
CA SER A 226 7.05 1.79 9.50
C SER A 226 5.71 2.30 8.98
N ARG A 227 5.41 2.01 7.71
CA ARG A 227 4.12 2.34 7.07
C ARG A 227 2.94 1.68 7.78
N SER A 228 3.09 0.44 8.24
CA SER A 228 2.04 -0.27 8.97
C SER A 228 1.75 0.36 10.32
N TRP A 229 2.78 0.77 11.07
CA TRP A 229 2.57 1.54 12.30
C TRP A 229 1.93 2.90 12.02
N GLY A 230 2.37 3.62 10.98
CA GLY A 230 1.78 4.91 10.59
C GLY A 230 0.27 4.79 10.31
N ASN A 231 -0.15 3.77 9.57
CA ASN A 231 -1.56 3.48 9.30
C ASN A 231 -2.35 3.20 10.58
N ALA A 232 -1.83 2.29 11.42
CA ALA A 232 -2.48 1.93 12.68
C ALA A 232 -2.60 3.13 13.63
N HIS A 233 -1.54 3.94 13.73
CA HIS A 233 -1.52 5.14 14.58
C HIS A 233 -2.49 6.23 14.11
N ALA A 234 -2.51 6.52 12.80
CA ALA A 234 -3.46 7.46 12.22
C ALA A 234 -4.91 7.01 12.48
N PHE A 235 -5.19 5.71 12.32
CA PHE A 235 -6.48 5.14 12.68
C PHE A 235 -6.78 5.22 14.17
N GLY A 236 -5.81 4.98 15.06
CA GLY A 236 -5.99 5.11 16.51
C GLY A 236 -6.41 6.52 16.93
N ILE A 237 -5.84 7.56 16.30
CA ILE A 237 -6.26 8.96 16.51
C ILE A 237 -7.70 9.17 16.03
N GLN A 238 -8.04 8.67 14.84
CA GLN A 238 -9.40 8.78 14.30
C GLN A 238 -10.42 8.00 15.16
N ALA A 239 -10.06 6.80 15.61
CA ALA A 239 -10.89 5.96 16.46
C ALA A 239 -11.20 6.64 17.80
N ALA A 240 -10.20 7.27 18.43
CA ALA A 240 -10.39 8.05 19.64
C ALA A 240 -11.32 9.25 19.41
N LYS A 241 -11.15 9.96 18.29
CA LYS A 241 -12.02 11.09 17.90
C LYS A 241 -13.47 10.67 17.70
N ASP A 242 -13.69 9.50 17.10
CA ASP A 242 -15.02 8.99 16.75
C ASP A 242 -15.65 8.12 17.86
N GLY A 243 -14.97 7.94 18.99
CA GLY A 243 -15.43 7.12 20.11
C GLY A 243 -15.53 5.63 19.79
N ILE A 244 -14.69 5.12 18.88
CA ILE A 244 -14.68 3.71 18.46
C ILE A 244 -13.97 2.87 19.51
N THR A 245 -14.71 1.96 20.14
CA THR A 245 -14.19 1.04 21.18
C THR A 245 -14.10 -0.41 20.71
N ALA A 246 -14.63 -0.74 19.53
CA ALA A 246 -14.48 -2.06 18.92
C ALA A 246 -14.52 -1.97 17.40
N PHE A 247 -13.67 -2.73 16.71
CA PHE A 247 -13.61 -2.82 15.25
C PHE A 247 -12.86 -4.08 14.79
N ASP A 248 -13.05 -4.42 13.52
CA ASP A 248 -12.31 -5.51 12.85
C ASP A 248 -11.42 -4.96 11.75
N VAL A 249 -10.15 -5.38 11.74
CA VAL A 249 -9.22 -5.05 10.65
C VAL A 249 -9.29 -6.13 9.57
N ALA A 250 -9.56 -5.76 8.33
CA ALA A 250 -9.49 -6.63 7.16
C ALA A 250 -8.15 -6.41 6.42
N THR A 251 -7.38 -7.49 6.30
CA THR A 251 -6.08 -7.52 5.63
C THR A 251 -5.82 -8.91 5.05
N THR A 252 -4.90 -9.05 4.11
CA THR A 252 -4.64 -10.33 3.45
C THR A 252 -3.87 -11.33 4.32
N GLY A 253 -4.38 -12.55 4.39
CA GLY A 253 -3.69 -13.77 4.84
C GLY A 253 -2.75 -13.56 6.03
N VAL A 254 -1.47 -13.84 5.79
CA VAL A 254 -0.43 -13.88 6.83
C VAL A 254 -0.12 -12.52 7.48
N HIS A 255 -0.65 -11.42 6.95
CA HIS A 255 -0.49 -10.09 7.55
C HIS A 255 -1.44 -9.86 8.74
N ALA A 256 -2.50 -10.67 8.87
CA ALA A 256 -3.57 -10.49 9.85
C ALA A 256 -3.09 -10.33 11.30
N ARG A 257 -2.28 -11.25 11.80
CA ARG A 257 -1.79 -11.16 13.19
C ARG A 257 -1.01 -9.87 13.45
N ARG A 258 -0.10 -9.49 12.55
CA ARG A 258 0.71 -8.27 12.72
C ARG A 258 -0.16 -7.03 12.67
N SER A 259 -1.06 -6.93 11.70
CA SER A 259 -2.00 -5.80 11.60
C SER A 259 -2.83 -5.67 12.87
N ARG A 260 -3.46 -6.75 13.35
CA ARG A 260 -4.24 -6.72 14.61
C ARG A 260 -3.42 -6.20 15.79
N ASN A 261 -2.18 -6.66 15.95
CA ASN A 261 -1.30 -6.24 17.04
C ASN A 261 -0.94 -4.75 16.96
N LEU A 262 -0.63 -4.23 15.76
CA LEU A 262 -0.33 -2.81 15.57
C LEU A 262 -1.54 -1.93 15.86
N PHE A 263 -2.73 -2.33 15.40
CA PHE A 263 -3.97 -1.59 15.66
C PHE A 263 -4.35 -1.61 17.15
N ARG A 264 -4.15 -2.74 17.86
CA ARG A 264 -4.28 -2.79 19.32
C ARG A 264 -3.35 -1.81 20.02
N LEU A 265 -2.07 -1.83 19.64
CA LEU A 265 -1.06 -0.94 20.22
C LEU A 265 -1.36 0.55 19.94
N ALA A 266 -1.93 0.86 18.78
CA ALA A 266 -2.30 2.21 18.39
C ALA A 266 -3.57 2.72 19.11
N CYS A 267 -4.57 1.87 19.32
CA CYS A 267 -5.85 2.25 19.92
C CYS A 267 -5.89 2.07 21.45
N GLY A 268 -4.93 1.34 22.03
CA GLY A 268 -4.85 1.05 23.46
C GLY A 268 -5.71 -0.14 23.90
N GLU A 269 -5.46 -0.61 25.13
CA GLU A 269 -6.04 -1.86 25.68
C GLU A 269 -7.56 -1.85 25.85
N GLN A 270 -8.17 -0.66 25.95
CA GLN A 270 -9.62 -0.49 26.10
C GLN A 270 -10.39 -0.75 24.80
N THR A 271 -9.68 -0.87 23.66
CA THR A 271 -10.30 -1.05 22.35
C THR A 271 -10.28 -2.52 21.94
N ASN A 272 -11.46 -3.10 21.72
CA ASN A 272 -11.58 -4.48 21.25
C ASN A 272 -11.29 -4.58 19.74
N VAL A 273 -10.07 -4.99 19.40
CA VAL A 273 -9.63 -5.14 18.01
C VAL A 273 -9.69 -6.60 17.58
N GLY A 274 -10.60 -6.90 16.65
CA GLY A 274 -10.64 -8.14 15.90
C GLY A 274 -9.91 -8.03 14.57
N VAL A 275 -9.85 -9.13 13.83
CA VAL A 275 -9.19 -9.19 12.52
C VAL A 275 -9.85 -10.23 11.63
N ILE A 276 -9.89 -9.95 10.32
CA ILE A 276 -10.32 -10.86 9.28
C ILE A 276 -9.16 -11.04 8.29
N ALA A 277 -8.64 -12.27 8.20
CA ALA A 277 -7.66 -12.63 7.19
C ALA A 277 -8.38 -12.91 5.86
N LEU A 278 -8.27 -11.95 4.93
CA LEU A 278 -8.75 -12.09 3.56
C LEU A 278 -7.86 -13.03 2.76
N THR A 279 -8.31 -13.44 1.59
CA THR A 279 -7.53 -14.28 0.70
C THR A 279 -6.30 -13.54 0.16
N ASP A 280 -5.11 -14.11 0.39
CA ASP A 280 -3.88 -13.69 -0.30
C ASP A 280 -3.65 -14.63 -1.50
N PRO A 281 -3.80 -14.18 -2.76
CA PRO A 281 -3.62 -15.05 -3.94
C PRO A 281 -2.18 -15.57 -4.07
N TYR A 282 -1.21 -14.91 -3.44
CA TYR A 282 0.21 -15.28 -3.49
C TYR A 282 0.68 -16.10 -2.29
N CYS A 283 -0.10 -16.12 -1.20
CA CYS A 283 0.24 -16.79 0.05
C CYS A 283 -0.99 -17.51 0.65
N THR A 284 -1.62 -18.42 -0.09
CA THR A 284 -2.74 -19.20 0.44
C THR A 284 -2.25 -20.36 1.31
N ARG A 285 -3.14 -20.87 2.18
CA ARG A 285 -2.88 -22.04 3.02
C ARG A 285 -2.39 -23.27 2.24
N SER A 286 -2.80 -23.45 0.99
CA SER A 286 -2.54 -24.68 0.22
C SER A 286 -1.37 -24.57 -0.77
N ASN A 287 -0.84 -23.37 -0.99
CA ASN A 287 0.12 -23.14 -2.08
C ASN A 287 1.30 -22.23 -1.72
N TRP A 288 1.34 -21.59 -0.55
CA TRP A 288 2.36 -20.60 -0.25
C TRP A 288 3.79 -21.15 -0.38
N TRP A 289 4.02 -22.41 0.01
CA TRP A 289 5.33 -23.06 -0.07
C TRP A 289 5.77 -23.43 -1.50
N LYS A 290 4.86 -23.35 -2.48
CA LYS A 290 5.13 -23.69 -3.89
C LYS A 290 5.76 -22.54 -4.67
N SER A 291 5.75 -21.32 -4.14
CA SER A 291 6.27 -20.14 -4.85
C SER A 291 7.28 -19.35 -4.01
N ARG A 292 8.25 -18.74 -4.69
CA ARG A 292 9.23 -17.84 -4.03
C ARG A 292 8.54 -16.64 -3.37
N ARG A 293 7.47 -16.13 -3.98
CA ARG A 293 6.68 -15.02 -3.43
C ARG A 293 5.99 -15.42 -2.13
N GLY A 294 5.35 -16.59 -2.09
CA GLY A 294 4.71 -17.11 -0.88
C GLY A 294 5.69 -17.34 0.27
N TRP A 295 6.86 -17.93 0.00
CA TRP A 295 7.96 -18.02 0.98
C TRP A 295 8.42 -16.64 1.47
N GLY A 296 8.65 -15.71 0.55
CA GLY A 296 9.07 -14.34 0.87
C GLY A 296 8.07 -13.61 1.76
N THR A 297 6.77 -13.68 1.44
CA THR A 297 5.70 -13.07 2.24
C THR A 297 5.65 -13.67 3.64
N LEU A 298 5.66 -15.00 3.76
CA LEU A 298 5.60 -15.67 5.06
C LEU A 298 6.83 -15.35 5.92
N LEU A 299 8.05 -15.52 5.39
CA LEU A 299 9.27 -15.26 6.14
C LEU A 299 9.38 -13.79 6.55
N LYS A 300 8.97 -12.87 5.69
CA LYS A 300 8.89 -11.45 6.03
C LYS A 300 7.99 -11.22 7.25
N GLU A 301 6.86 -11.92 7.37
CA GLU A 301 5.99 -11.81 8.56
C GLU A 301 6.57 -12.55 9.77
N VAL A 302 7.27 -13.68 9.60
CA VAL A 302 7.94 -14.40 10.70
C VAL A 302 8.97 -13.49 11.37
N PHE A 303 9.80 -12.83 10.58
CA PHE A 303 10.86 -11.94 11.08
C PHE A 303 10.36 -10.51 11.33
N GLY A 304 9.33 -10.06 10.61
CA GLY A 304 8.73 -8.73 10.70
C GLY A 304 7.70 -8.58 11.81
N ALA A 305 7.25 -9.66 12.44
CA ALA A 305 6.43 -9.63 13.65
C ALA A 305 7.05 -8.81 14.80
N GLY A 306 8.36 -8.56 14.74
CA GLY A 306 9.08 -7.64 15.62
C GLY A 306 8.73 -6.16 15.45
N GLU A 307 7.95 -5.74 14.44
CA GLU A 307 7.57 -4.32 14.27
C GLU A 307 6.79 -3.77 15.48
N ALA A 308 5.81 -4.53 15.98
CA ALA A 308 5.05 -4.12 17.17
C ALA A 308 5.95 -4.04 18.42
N GLN A 309 6.87 -4.99 18.57
CA GLN A 309 7.86 -5.00 19.65
C GLN A 309 8.90 -3.87 19.50
N ALA A 310 9.32 -3.53 18.29
CA ALA A 310 10.26 -2.44 18.01
C ALA A 310 9.66 -1.06 18.28
N VAL A 311 8.34 -0.91 18.11
CA VAL A 311 7.60 0.29 18.53
C VAL A 311 7.51 0.38 20.05
N GLU A 312 7.23 -0.73 20.76
CA GLU A 312 7.26 -0.78 22.23
C GLU A 312 8.65 -0.45 22.80
N VAL A 313 9.72 -1.03 22.24
CA VAL A 313 11.11 -0.78 22.66
C VAL A 313 11.53 0.68 22.45
N LYS A 314 10.90 1.40 21.52
CA LYS A 314 11.14 2.85 21.29
C LYS A 314 10.24 3.77 22.10
N LYS A 315 9.17 3.28 22.74
CA LYS A 315 8.36 4.09 23.68
C LYS A 315 9.07 4.35 25.01
N TRP A 316 10.28 3.83 25.22
CA TRP A 316 11.14 4.15 26.35
C TRP A 316 12.57 4.47 25.90
N ARG A 317 12.83 5.75 25.66
CA ARG A 317 14.07 6.49 25.94
C ARG A 317 13.87 7.97 25.70
#